data_AF-A0A2H9NBT3-F1
#
_entry.id   AF-A0A2H9NBT3-F1
#
_cell.length_a   1.000
_cell.length_b   1.000
_cell.length_c   1.000
_cell.angle_alpha   90.00
_cell.angle_beta   90.00
_cell.angle_gamma   90.00
#
_symmetry.space_group_name_H-M   'P 1'
#
loop_
_entity.id
_entity.type
_entity.pdbx_description
1 polymer ?
#
loop_
_entity_poly.entity_id
_entity_poly.type
_entity_poly.pdbx_seq_one_letter_code
_entity_poly.pdbx_strand_id
1 'polypeptide(L)'
;MFKYSLEPLKPDNDSPEIIKNMCYASNLANVGPMASVAGAIAEILCEKCIGLGFDAGFIENGGDIALFGDRNFKIQIYTKNSPFSDKFFIPLNPAKLFQDKILGICTSSSSIGPSVSFGDSDATTIIANSPAIADAFATSLGNLVKNDEKCLEDVIEFGKKFNVVKGICIIVKDKIGMWNVRLEKF
;
A
#
# COMPACT_ATOMS: atom_id res chain seq x y z
N MET A 1 11.08 -10.68 19.08
CA MET A 1 11.77 -9.63 18.30
C MET A 1 10.94 -9.21 17.09
N PHE A 2 10.51 -10.14 16.23
CA PHE A 2 9.74 -9.88 14.99
C PHE A 2 8.58 -8.88 15.13
N LYS A 3 7.65 -9.11 16.06
CA LYS A 3 6.44 -8.29 16.26
C LYS A 3 6.71 -6.80 16.53
N TYR A 4 7.85 -6.47 17.13
CA TYR A 4 8.15 -5.13 17.63
C TYR A 4 9.31 -4.46 16.90
N SER A 5 9.91 -5.13 15.91
CA SER A 5 11.00 -4.52 15.14
C SER A 5 10.45 -3.38 14.30
N LEU A 6 11.14 -2.24 14.30
CA LEU A 6 10.93 -1.14 13.37
C LEU A 6 11.93 -1.16 12.21
N GLU A 7 12.92 -2.07 12.28
CA GLU A 7 13.95 -2.26 11.28
C GLU A 7 13.76 -3.59 10.53
N PRO A 8 14.25 -3.69 9.28
CA PRO A 8 14.20 -4.93 8.52
C PRO A 8 14.82 -6.11 9.26
N LEU A 9 14.21 -7.28 9.12
CA LEU A 9 14.74 -8.53 9.66
C LEU A 9 15.00 -9.52 8.52
N LYS A 10 16.01 -10.37 8.71
CA LYS A 10 16.25 -11.51 7.82
C LYS A 10 15.48 -12.72 8.35
N PRO A 11 14.65 -13.39 7.53
CA PRO A 11 13.96 -14.60 7.95
C PRO A 11 14.92 -15.79 7.96
N ASP A 12 14.63 -16.79 8.80
CA ASP A 12 15.29 -18.09 8.74
C ASP A 12 14.85 -18.88 7.51
N ASN A 13 15.68 -19.81 7.03
CA ASN A 13 15.40 -20.57 5.80
C ASN A 13 14.11 -21.41 5.87
N ASP A 14 13.76 -21.90 7.07
CA ASP A 14 12.57 -22.69 7.38
C ASP A 14 11.36 -21.84 7.80
N SER A 15 11.49 -20.50 7.76
CA SER A 15 10.37 -19.60 8.06
C SER A 15 9.19 -19.84 7.10
N PRO A 16 7.94 -19.74 7.59
CA PRO A 16 6.76 -19.79 6.73
C PRO A 16 6.82 -18.74 5.62
N GLU A 17 6.21 -19.02 4.47
CA GLU A 17 6.30 -18.15 3.29
C GLU A 17 5.79 -16.73 3.56
N ILE A 18 4.70 -16.59 4.33
CA ILE A 18 4.19 -15.29 4.76
C ILE A 18 5.26 -14.46 5.49
N ILE A 19 6.07 -15.09 6.34
CA ILE A 19 7.14 -14.41 7.09
C ILE A 19 8.26 -13.98 6.15
N LYS A 20 8.61 -14.81 5.16
CA LYS A 20 9.60 -14.47 4.14
C LYS A 20 9.15 -13.30 3.29
N ASN A 21 7.89 -13.30 2.85
CA ASN A 21 7.30 -12.22 2.07
C ASN A 21 7.26 -10.91 2.85
N MET A 22 6.83 -10.96 4.12
CA MET A 22 6.83 -9.80 5.00
C MET A 22 8.23 -9.22 5.19
N CYS A 23 9.23 -10.07 5.46
CA CYS A 23 10.62 -9.62 5.60
C CYS A 23 11.16 -9.02 4.29
N TYR A 24 10.86 -9.62 3.14
CA TYR A 24 11.29 -9.12 1.83
C TYR A 24 10.72 -7.73 1.54
N ALA A 25 9.39 -7.58 1.64
CA ALA A 25 8.71 -6.31 1.43
C ALA A 25 9.24 -5.21 2.36
N SER A 26 9.40 -5.55 3.64
CA SER A 26 9.86 -4.60 4.66
C SER A 26 11.33 -4.24 4.51
N ASN A 27 12.16 -5.15 3.98
CA ASN A 27 13.55 -4.86 3.63
C ASN A 27 13.65 -3.86 2.48
N LEU A 28 12.83 -4.00 1.44
CA LEU A 28 12.78 -3.04 0.33
C LEU A 28 12.34 -1.64 0.79
N ALA A 29 11.37 -1.57 1.70
CA ALA A 29 10.82 -0.33 2.21
C ALA A 29 11.59 0.23 3.43
N ASN A 30 12.62 -0.47 3.91
CA ASN A 30 13.39 -0.13 5.12
C ASN A 30 12.53 0.09 6.38
N VAL A 31 11.63 -0.85 6.66
CA VAL A 31 10.75 -0.86 7.85
C VAL A 31 10.76 -2.24 8.51
N GLY A 32 10.10 -2.36 9.66
CA GLY A 32 9.92 -3.63 10.35
C GLY A 32 8.90 -4.56 9.66
N PRO A 33 9.04 -5.89 9.76
CA PRO A 33 8.17 -6.86 9.08
C PRO A 33 6.67 -6.66 9.30
N MET A 34 6.26 -6.21 10.49
CA MET A 34 4.86 -6.00 10.81
C MET A 34 4.20 -4.87 10.01
N ALA A 35 4.98 -3.98 9.37
CA ALA A 35 4.48 -2.95 8.47
C ALA A 35 3.99 -3.49 7.11
N SER A 36 4.03 -4.80 6.90
CA SER A 36 3.58 -5.46 5.67
C SER A 36 2.56 -6.57 5.93
N VAL A 37 2.13 -6.74 7.19
CA VAL A 37 1.35 -7.90 7.61
C VAL A 37 -0.03 -7.94 6.97
N ALA A 38 -0.69 -6.80 6.83
CA ALA A 38 -2.06 -6.74 6.37
C ALA A 38 -2.11 -6.98 4.85
N GLY A 39 -1.20 -6.34 4.12
CA GLY A 39 -0.95 -6.62 2.71
C GLY A 39 -0.57 -8.09 2.46
N ALA A 40 0.36 -8.66 3.23
CA ALA A 40 0.78 -10.05 3.06
C ALA A 40 -0.35 -11.06 3.28
N ILE A 41 -1.23 -10.82 4.25
CA ILE A 41 -2.42 -11.64 4.47
C ILE A 41 -3.38 -11.52 3.28
N ALA A 42 -3.64 -10.29 2.81
CA ALA A 42 -4.53 -10.05 1.67
C ALA A 42 -4.00 -10.72 0.38
N GLU A 43 -2.69 -10.69 0.17
CA GLU A 43 -2.00 -11.34 -0.95
C GLU A 43 -2.20 -12.86 -0.96
N ILE A 44 -1.96 -13.53 0.18
CA ILE A 44 -2.11 -14.99 0.27
C ILE A 44 -3.57 -15.43 0.07
N LEU A 45 -4.52 -14.66 0.61
CA LEU A 45 -5.94 -14.94 0.40
C LEU A 45 -6.34 -14.74 -1.07
N CYS A 46 -5.80 -13.72 -1.72
CA CYS A 46 -5.99 -13.46 -3.14
C CYS A 46 -5.45 -14.60 -4.01
N GLU A 47 -4.21 -15.06 -3.76
CA GLU A 47 -3.61 -16.23 -4.41
C GLU A 47 -4.48 -17.47 -4.22
N LYS A 48 -5.02 -17.68 -3.01
CA LYS A 48 -5.91 -18.80 -2.72
C LYS A 48 -7.20 -18.74 -3.52
N CYS A 49 -7.81 -17.55 -3.67
CA CYS A 49 -8.98 -17.36 -4.51
C CYS A 49 -8.67 -17.67 -5.99
N ILE A 50 -7.54 -17.19 -6.52
CA ILE A 50 -7.12 -17.51 -7.89
C ILE A 50 -6.96 -19.03 -8.05
N GLY A 51 -6.31 -19.70 -7.09
CA GLY A 51 -6.15 -21.16 -7.08
C GLY A 51 -7.47 -21.95 -6.95
N LEU A 52 -8.54 -21.33 -6.45
CA LEU A 52 -9.89 -21.91 -6.41
C LEU A 52 -10.69 -21.65 -7.70
N GLY A 53 -10.12 -20.94 -8.67
CA GLY A 53 -10.74 -20.66 -9.96
C GLY A 53 -11.60 -19.39 -9.99
N PHE A 54 -11.42 -18.45 -9.06
CA PHE A 54 -12.05 -17.14 -9.16
C PHE A 54 -11.34 -16.27 -10.22
N ASP A 55 -12.10 -15.67 -11.13
CA ASP A 55 -11.54 -14.93 -12.27
C ASP A 55 -11.15 -13.48 -11.94
N ALA A 56 -11.81 -12.90 -10.95
CA ALA A 56 -11.57 -11.53 -10.49
C ALA A 56 -12.17 -11.30 -9.10
N GLY A 57 -11.59 -10.38 -8.34
CA GLY A 57 -12.08 -10.00 -7.03
C GLY A 57 -11.11 -9.10 -6.28
N PHE A 58 -11.40 -8.91 -5.00
CA PHE A 58 -10.51 -8.20 -4.09
C PHE A 58 -10.57 -8.80 -2.69
N ILE A 59 -9.49 -8.61 -1.94
CA ILE A 59 -9.41 -8.88 -0.51
C ILE A 59 -9.06 -7.57 0.17
N GLU A 60 -9.90 -7.15 1.12
CA GLU A 60 -9.68 -5.95 1.94
C GLU A 60 -9.34 -6.38 3.36
N ASN A 61 -8.22 -5.88 3.88
CA ASN A 61 -7.81 -6.05 5.25
C ASN A 61 -7.49 -4.68 5.87
N GLY A 62 -8.53 -3.93 6.20
CA GLY A 62 -8.38 -2.54 6.65
C GLY A 62 -8.03 -1.61 5.48
N GLY A 63 -6.91 -0.88 5.58
CA GLY A 63 -6.44 0.03 4.53
C GLY A 63 -5.75 -0.66 3.35
N ASP A 64 -5.59 -1.98 3.43
CA ASP A 64 -4.72 -2.77 2.57
C ASP A 64 -5.54 -3.71 1.69
N ILE A 65 -5.47 -3.49 0.37
CA ILE A 65 -6.30 -4.17 -0.61
C ILE A 65 -5.43 -4.92 -1.62
N ALA A 66 -5.74 -6.19 -1.79
CA ALA A 66 -5.26 -7.00 -2.91
C ALA A 66 -6.36 -7.10 -3.98
N LEU A 67 -6.08 -6.67 -5.20
CA LEU A 67 -6.98 -6.74 -6.35
C LEU A 67 -6.50 -7.82 -7.32
N PHE A 68 -7.43 -8.56 -7.92
CA PHE A 68 -7.08 -9.49 -9.00
C PHE A 68 -8.09 -9.59 -10.14
N GLY A 69 -7.59 -10.04 -11.29
CA GLY A 69 -8.36 -10.31 -12.50
C GLY A 69 -8.45 -9.13 -13.47
N ASP A 70 -9.16 -9.35 -14.58
CA ASP A 70 -9.40 -8.33 -15.61
C ASP A 70 -10.78 -7.68 -15.40
N ARG A 71 -10.86 -6.85 -14.37
CA ARG A 71 -12.04 -6.02 -14.09
C ARG A 71 -11.61 -4.62 -13.67
N ASN A 72 -12.47 -3.65 -13.95
CA ASN A 72 -12.28 -2.29 -13.46
C ASN A 72 -12.82 -2.20 -12.03
N PHE A 73 -11.98 -1.75 -11.11
CA PHE A 73 -12.29 -1.46 -9.72
C PHE A 73 -12.25 0.06 -9.49
N LYS A 74 -13.07 0.54 -8.57
CA LYS A 74 -13.05 1.92 -8.09
C LYS A 74 -12.64 1.89 -6.62
N ILE A 75 -11.44 2.35 -6.31
CA ILE A 75 -10.91 2.34 -4.95
C ILE A 75 -11.03 3.72 -4.35
N GLN A 76 -11.94 3.88 -3.39
CA GLN A 76 -12.12 5.13 -2.66
C GLN A 76 -10.97 5.33 -1.67
N ILE A 77 -10.43 6.55 -1.61
CA ILE A 77 -9.51 6.94 -0.54
C ILE A 77 -10.32 7.67 0.52
N TYR A 78 -10.35 7.10 1.72
CA TYR A 78 -11.03 7.70 2.85
C TYR A 78 -10.02 8.42 3.75
N THR A 79 -10.31 9.66 4.10
CA THR A 79 -9.45 10.53 4.91
C THR A 79 -10.31 11.29 5.90
N LYS A 80 -10.18 11.01 7.20
CA LYS A 80 -11.16 11.45 8.21
C LYS A 80 -11.51 12.95 8.19
N ASN A 81 -10.50 13.82 8.18
CA ASN A 81 -10.68 15.28 8.35
C ASN A 81 -10.29 16.10 7.12
N SER A 82 -9.85 15.45 6.03
CA SER A 82 -9.43 16.18 4.83
C SER A 82 -10.65 16.63 4.03
N PRO A 83 -10.62 17.83 3.41
CA PRO A 83 -11.63 18.25 2.46
C PRO A 83 -11.72 17.33 1.22
N PHE A 84 -10.81 16.38 1.03
CA PHE A 84 -10.84 15.42 -0.06
C PHE A 84 -11.56 14.10 0.27
N SER A 85 -11.99 13.90 1.52
CA SER A 85 -12.73 12.69 1.90
C SER A 85 -13.95 12.48 1.02
N ASP A 86 -14.13 11.24 0.57
CA ASP A 86 -15.33 10.78 -0.16
C ASP A 86 -15.60 11.50 -1.48
N LYS A 87 -14.62 12.28 -1.98
CA LYS A 87 -14.75 13.00 -3.25
C LYS A 87 -14.17 12.26 -4.43
N PHE A 88 -13.23 11.34 -4.18
CA PHE A 88 -12.43 10.73 -5.23
C PHE A 88 -12.29 9.22 -5.08
N PHE A 89 -12.11 8.54 -6.22
CA PHE A 89 -11.65 7.17 -6.30
C PHE A 89 -10.49 7.03 -7.30
N ILE A 90 -9.69 5.99 -7.12
CA ILE A 90 -8.68 5.56 -8.09
C ILE A 90 -9.29 4.43 -8.94
N PRO A 91 -9.46 4.60 -10.27
CA PRO A 91 -9.83 3.51 -11.16
C PRO A 91 -8.63 2.60 -11.40
N LEU A 92 -8.78 1.30 -11.17
CA LEU A 92 -7.72 0.30 -11.39
C LEU A 92 -8.25 -0.91 -12.13
N ASN A 93 -7.39 -1.49 -12.97
CA ASN A 93 -7.60 -2.81 -13.54
C ASN A 93 -6.29 -3.60 -13.40
N PRO A 94 -6.23 -4.62 -12.53
CA PRO A 94 -5.01 -5.38 -12.27
C PRO A 94 -4.39 -5.97 -13.53
N ALA A 95 -5.18 -6.60 -14.41
CA ALA A 95 -4.69 -7.23 -15.63
C ALA A 95 -4.08 -6.26 -16.65
N LYS A 96 -4.46 -4.98 -16.62
CA LYS A 96 -3.86 -3.93 -17.47
C LYS A 96 -2.53 -3.41 -16.92
N LEU A 97 -2.28 -3.60 -15.62
CA LEU A 97 -1.11 -3.09 -14.93
C LEU A 97 -0.04 -4.17 -14.70
N PHE A 98 -0.45 -5.42 -14.43
CA PHE A 98 0.46 -6.55 -14.16
C PHE A 98 -0.03 -7.85 -14.81
N GLN A 99 0.90 -8.59 -15.42
CA GLN A 99 0.62 -9.89 -16.05
C GLN A 99 0.29 -10.99 -15.03
N ASP A 100 0.84 -10.88 -13.81
CA ASP A 100 0.64 -11.84 -12.71
C ASP A 100 -0.74 -11.67 -12.03
N LYS A 101 -1.53 -10.70 -12.51
CA LYS A 101 -2.92 -10.37 -12.14
C LYS A 101 -3.18 -9.97 -10.70
N ILE A 102 -2.23 -9.99 -9.77
CA ILE A 102 -2.40 -9.44 -8.41
C ILE A 102 -1.81 -8.03 -8.34
N LEU A 103 -2.58 -7.10 -7.77
CA LEU A 103 -2.17 -5.71 -7.58
C LEU A 103 -2.46 -5.30 -6.13
N GLY A 104 -1.46 -4.76 -5.46
CA GLY A 104 -1.60 -4.17 -4.14
C GLY A 104 -1.97 -2.70 -4.25
N ILE A 105 -3.00 -2.27 -3.50
CA ILE A 105 -3.27 -0.87 -3.20
C ILE A 105 -3.48 -0.74 -1.69
N CYS A 106 -2.50 -0.16 -1.01
CA CYS A 106 -2.43 -0.16 0.46
C CYS A 106 -2.27 1.26 0.98
N THR A 107 -2.89 1.56 2.12
CA THR A 107 -2.97 2.92 2.65
C THR A 107 -2.54 2.97 4.10
N SER A 108 -1.49 3.75 4.38
CA SER A 108 -1.12 4.13 5.74
C SER A 108 -1.74 5.47 6.10
N SER A 109 -2.14 5.62 7.36
CA SER A 109 -2.74 6.84 7.89
C SER A 109 -2.26 7.07 9.32
N SER A 110 -1.97 8.33 9.68
CA SER A 110 -1.73 8.71 11.07
C SER A 110 -3.02 9.10 11.81
N SER A 111 -4.13 9.27 11.08
CA SER A 111 -5.41 9.73 11.63
C SER A 111 -6.46 8.61 11.78
N ILE A 112 -6.20 7.43 11.22
CA ILE A 112 -7.11 6.27 11.20
C ILE A 112 -6.35 4.97 11.53
N GLY A 113 -6.79 4.26 12.56
CA GLY A 113 -6.28 2.93 12.95
C GLY A 113 -5.33 2.94 14.15
N PRO A 114 -5.00 1.75 14.71
CA PRO A 114 -4.11 1.61 15.86
C PRO A 114 -2.61 1.56 15.50
N SER A 115 -2.28 1.62 14.20
CA SER A 115 -0.92 1.48 13.69
C SER A 115 -0.06 2.69 14.05
N VAL A 116 1.19 2.44 14.42
CA VAL A 116 2.14 3.50 14.74
C VAL A 116 2.56 4.19 13.43
N SER A 117 2.15 5.44 13.26
CA SER A 117 2.60 6.31 12.17
C SER A 117 3.41 7.46 12.74
N PHE A 118 4.54 7.78 12.12
CA PHE A 118 5.46 8.83 12.55
C PHE A 118 5.33 10.13 11.73
N GLY A 119 4.50 10.12 10.69
CA GLY A 119 4.29 11.24 9.77
C GLY A 119 2.95 11.94 9.95
N ASP A 120 2.77 13.06 9.25
CA ASP A 120 1.54 13.88 9.29
C ASP A 120 0.49 13.41 8.26
N SER A 121 0.69 12.26 7.62
CA SER A 121 -0.13 11.82 6.49
C SER A 121 -1.55 11.42 6.90
N ASP A 122 -2.55 12.07 6.30
CA ASP A 122 -3.95 11.65 6.44
C ASP A 122 -4.19 10.35 5.68
N ALA A 123 -3.57 10.20 4.50
CA ALA A 123 -3.52 8.96 3.74
C ALA A 123 -2.29 8.94 2.82
N THR A 124 -1.46 7.91 2.94
CA THR A 124 -0.43 7.56 1.97
C THR A 124 -0.82 6.24 1.32
N THR A 125 -1.39 6.33 0.12
CA THR A 125 -1.83 5.19 -0.68
C THR A 125 -0.77 4.82 -1.72
N ILE A 126 -0.33 3.57 -1.69
CA ILE A 126 0.70 3.02 -2.56
C ILE A 126 0.11 1.91 -3.41
N ILE A 127 0.45 1.93 -4.70
CA ILE A 127 0.17 0.85 -5.64
C ILE A 127 1.47 0.11 -5.94
N ALA A 128 1.47 -1.21 -5.79
CA ALA A 128 2.61 -2.07 -6.10
C ALA A 128 2.15 -3.41 -6.72
N ASN A 129 3.09 -4.17 -7.27
CA ASN A 129 2.85 -5.51 -7.82
C ASN A 129 2.75 -6.61 -6.74
N SER A 130 2.83 -6.26 -5.47
CA SER A 130 2.55 -7.12 -4.32
C SER A 130 1.85 -6.28 -3.25
N PRO A 131 0.71 -6.74 -2.71
CA PRO A 131 0.09 -6.12 -1.55
C PRO A 131 1.01 -5.99 -0.34
N ALA A 132 1.86 -6.99 -0.03
CA ALA A 132 2.84 -6.87 1.06
C ALA A 132 3.83 -5.72 0.83
N ILE A 133 4.32 -5.56 -0.40
CA ILE A 133 5.19 -4.43 -0.79
C ILE A 133 4.44 -3.11 -0.67
N ALA A 134 3.21 -3.02 -1.18
CA ALA A 134 2.42 -1.80 -1.11
C ALA A 134 2.20 -1.34 0.33
N ASP A 135 1.86 -2.25 1.26
CA ASP A 135 1.67 -1.98 2.69
C ASP A 135 2.96 -1.46 3.36
N ALA A 136 4.09 -2.15 3.10
CA ALA A 136 5.39 -1.74 3.62
C ALA A 136 5.80 -0.32 3.16
N PHE A 137 5.61 -0.03 1.86
CA PHE A 137 5.90 1.29 1.31
C PHE A 137 4.90 2.35 1.75
N ALA A 138 3.63 2.00 1.97
CA ALA A 138 2.64 2.93 2.50
C ALA A 138 3.06 3.41 3.89
N THR A 139 3.53 2.50 4.74
CA THR A 139 4.09 2.81 6.05
C THR A 139 5.39 3.62 5.92
N SER A 140 6.34 3.16 5.12
CA SER A 140 7.65 3.81 4.95
C SER A 140 7.53 5.24 4.46
N LEU A 141 6.82 5.46 3.35
CA LEU A 141 6.63 6.78 2.77
C LEU A 141 5.72 7.64 3.66
N GLY A 142 4.68 7.06 4.26
CA GLY A 142 3.80 7.75 5.21
C GLY A 142 4.55 8.36 6.39
N ASN A 143 5.57 7.67 6.91
CA ASN A 143 6.41 8.18 8.00
C ASN A 143 7.27 9.39 7.62
N LEU A 144 7.60 9.54 6.34
CA LEU A 144 8.41 10.66 5.83
C LEU A 144 7.58 11.92 5.56
N VAL A 145 6.26 11.78 5.44
CA VAL A 145 5.36 12.87 5.06
C VAL A 145 5.21 13.90 6.18
N LYS A 146 5.33 15.17 5.78
CA LYS A 146 5.00 16.36 6.58
C LYS A 146 4.01 17.24 5.82
N ASN A 147 3.30 18.12 6.53
CA ASN A 147 2.35 19.07 5.94
C ASN A 147 3.03 20.23 5.16
N ASP A 148 3.84 19.88 4.17
CA ASP A 148 4.64 20.79 3.36
C ASP A 148 4.69 20.28 1.91
N GLU A 149 4.43 21.14 0.93
CA GLU A 149 4.35 20.73 -0.49
C GLU A 149 5.68 20.20 -1.00
N LYS A 150 6.79 20.85 -0.60
CA LYS A 150 8.11 20.42 -1.02
C LYS A 150 8.46 19.04 -0.46
N CYS A 151 8.08 18.79 0.79
CA CYS A 151 8.17 17.47 1.40
C CYS A 151 7.36 16.41 0.63
N LEU A 152 6.14 16.71 0.18
CA LEU A 152 5.34 15.78 -0.62
C LEU A 152 6.04 15.40 -1.92
N GLU A 153 6.60 16.39 -2.64
CA GLU A 153 7.39 16.14 -3.85
C GLU A 153 8.60 15.24 -3.55
N ASP A 154 9.36 15.55 -2.50
CA ASP A 154 10.58 14.82 -2.17
C ASP A 154 10.28 13.36 -1.76
N VAL A 155 9.18 13.11 -1.04
CA VAL A 155 8.71 11.75 -0.71
C VAL A 155 8.27 10.99 -1.98
N ILE A 156 7.58 11.65 -2.91
CA ILE A 156 7.19 11.06 -4.19
C ILE A 156 8.43 10.73 -5.02
N GLU A 157 9.39 11.64 -5.14
CA GLU A 157 10.65 11.41 -5.86
C GLU A 157 11.48 10.30 -5.22
N PHE A 158 11.44 10.15 -3.90
CA PHE A 158 12.05 9.01 -3.23
C PHE A 158 11.34 7.69 -3.59
N GLY A 159 10.02 7.63 -3.53
CA GLY A 159 9.24 6.43 -3.87
C GLY A 159 9.43 5.98 -5.33
N LYS A 160 9.57 6.92 -6.27
CA LYS A 160 9.84 6.66 -7.70
C LYS A 160 11.12 5.87 -7.96
N LYS A 161 12.10 5.92 -7.05
CA LYS A 161 13.38 5.19 -7.19
C LYS A 161 13.19 3.68 -7.11
N PHE A 162 12.07 3.22 -6.56
CA PHE A 162 11.76 1.81 -6.38
C PHE A 162 10.86 1.34 -7.52
N ASN A 163 11.40 0.51 -8.40
CA ASN A 163 10.68 -0.04 -9.55
C ASN A 163 9.44 -0.87 -9.17
N VAL A 164 9.36 -1.40 -7.95
CA VAL A 164 8.21 -2.13 -7.39
C VAL A 164 7.04 -1.21 -7.04
N VAL A 165 7.30 0.09 -6.82
CA VAL A 165 6.26 1.10 -6.60
C VAL A 165 5.75 1.58 -7.95
N LYS A 166 4.44 1.58 -8.11
CA LYS A 166 3.77 1.72 -9.42
C LYS A 166 2.79 2.88 -9.44
N GLY A 167 2.36 3.33 -8.27
CA GLY A 167 1.56 4.53 -8.10
C GLY A 167 1.67 5.01 -6.66
N ILE A 168 1.61 6.33 -6.48
CA ILE A 168 1.64 6.99 -5.18
C ILE A 168 0.53 8.03 -5.15
N CYS A 169 -0.24 8.06 -4.07
CA CYS A 169 -1.18 9.14 -3.76
C CYS A 169 -1.04 9.48 -2.27
N ILE A 170 -0.68 10.72 -1.97
CA ILE A 170 -0.49 11.21 -0.61
C ILE A 170 -1.45 12.36 -0.38
N ILE A 171 -2.23 12.29 0.68
CA ILE A 171 -3.14 13.33 1.13
C ILE A 171 -2.69 13.81 2.50
N VAL A 172 -2.50 15.12 2.64
CA VAL A 172 -2.21 15.78 3.92
C VAL A 172 -3.04 17.04 4.00
N LYS A 173 -4.02 17.05 4.89
CA LYS A 173 -4.99 18.13 5.04
C LYS A 173 -5.62 18.50 3.70
N ASP A 174 -5.35 19.71 3.21
CA ASP A 174 -5.85 20.30 1.98
C ASP A 174 -4.90 20.14 0.79
N LYS A 175 -3.82 19.34 0.93
CA LYS A 175 -2.84 19.07 -0.13
C LYS A 175 -2.93 17.64 -0.63
N ILE A 176 -2.61 17.47 -1.91
CA ILE A 176 -2.52 16.17 -2.56
C ILE A 176 -1.28 16.09 -3.44
N GLY A 177 -0.49 15.05 -3.25
CA GLY A 177 0.66 14.70 -4.08
C GLY A 177 0.42 13.36 -4.76
N MET A 178 0.69 13.26 -6.05
CA MET A 178 0.40 12.04 -6.82
C MET A 178 1.51 11.72 -7.82
N TRP A 179 1.73 10.43 -8.06
CA TRP A 179 2.52 9.93 -9.17
C TRP A 179 1.91 8.65 -9.74
N ASN A 180 1.76 8.62 -11.07
CA ASN A 180 1.24 7.47 -11.83
C ASN A 180 -0.08 6.90 -11.27
N VAL A 181 -0.90 7.79 -10.70
CA VAL A 181 -2.24 7.54 -10.20
C VAL A 181 -3.13 8.62 -10.81
N ARG A 182 -4.38 8.26 -11.08
CA ARG A 182 -5.43 9.20 -11.49
C ARG A 182 -6.55 9.16 -10.46
N LEU A 183 -7.05 10.34 -10.09
CA LEU A 183 -8.26 10.47 -9.29
C LEU A 183 -9.43 10.85 -10.17
N GLU A 184 -10.54 10.18 -9.97
CA GLU A 184 -11.82 10.49 -10.61
C GLU A 184 -12.85 10.83 -9.52
N LYS A 185 -13.76 11.74 -9.86
CA LYS A 185 -14.89 12.09 -8.99
C LYS A 185 -15.98 11.05 -9.15
N PHE A 186 -16.68 10.76 -8.06
CA PHE A 186 -17.92 9.98 -8.10
C PHE A 186 -18.98 10.62 -9.00
#